data_AF-A0A7W0KZA6-F1
#
_entry.id   AF-A0A7W0KZA6-F1
#
_cell.length_a   1.000
_cell.length_b   1.000
_cell.length_c   1.000
_cell.angle_alpha   90.00
_cell.angle_beta   90.00
_cell.angle_gamma   90.00
#
_symmetry.space_group_name_H-M   'P 1'
#
loop_
_entity.id
_entity.type
_entity.pdbx_description
1 polymer ?
#
loop_
_entity_poly.entity_id
_entity_poly.type
_entity_poly.pdbx_seq_one_letter_code
_entity_poly.pdbx_strand_id
1 'polypeptide(L)' 'MQCRQVVELLTDYLEGALPADVHRAVEHHLAHCDSCTAYLQQLRTTVAVLGYLDPPPLDEGVRDDLVALFRDVHRH' A
#
# COMPACT_ATOMS: atom_id res chain seq x y z
N MET A 1 -21.00 -2.49 0.52
CA MET A 1 -20.58 -1.14 0.95
C MET A 1 -20.87 -0.14 -0.16
N GLN A 2 -21.08 1.13 0.16
CA GLN A 2 -21.28 2.20 -0.82
C GLN A 2 -19.94 2.87 -1.17
N CYS A 3 -19.80 3.45 -2.37
CA CYS A 3 -18.56 4.09 -2.83
C CYS A 3 -18.01 5.11 -1.82
N ARG A 4 -18.87 5.95 -1.23
CA ARG A 4 -18.47 6.95 -0.22
C ARG A 4 -17.75 6.31 0.98
N GLN A 5 -18.28 5.19 1.48
CA GLN A 5 -17.67 4.48 2.61
C GLN A 5 -16.32 3.89 2.23
N VAL A 6 -16.18 3.38 1.00
CA VAL A 6 -14.90 2.82 0.53
C VAL A 6 -13.85 3.92 0.41
N VAL A 7 -14.21 5.06 -0.20
CA VAL A 7 -13.31 6.23 -0.33
C VAL A 7 -12.77 6.68 1.02
N GLU A 8 -13.61 6.72 2.06
CA GLU A 8 -13.21 7.07 3.43
C GLU A 8 -12.22 6.06 4.05
N LEU A 9 -12.24 4.80 3.60
CA LEU A 9 -11.41 3.71 4.12
C LEU A 9 -10.12 3.49 3.32
N LEU A 10 -9.91 4.17 2.18
CA LEU A 10 -8.79 3.85 1.29
C LEU A 10 -7.41 4.20 1.87
N THR A 11 -7.31 5.18 2.76
CA THR A 11 -6.05 5.48 3.47
C THR A 11 -5.65 4.30 4.36
N ASP A 12 -6.54 3.91 5.28
CA ASP A 12 -6.31 2.76 6.17
C ASP A 12 -6.09 1.45 5.40
N TYR A 13 -6.76 1.31 4.25
CA TYR A 13 -6.54 0.18 3.33
C TYR A 13 -5.11 0.18 2.76
N LEU A 14 -4.60 1.33 2.30
CA LEU A 14 -3.22 1.45 1.79
C LEU A 14 -2.17 1.24 2.88
N GLU A 15 -2.49 1.62 4.12
CA GLU A 15 -1.63 1.45 5.28
C GLU A 15 -1.73 0.06 5.94
N GLY A 16 -2.64 -0.79 5.47
CA GLY A 16 -2.87 -2.12 6.05
C GLY A 16 -3.47 -2.09 7.47
N ALA A 17 -4.13 -0.98 7.84
CA ALA A 17 -4.65 -0.73 9.17
C ALA A 17 -6.11 -1.19 9.37
N LEU A 18 -6.77 -1.66 8.30
CA LEU A 18 -8.16 -2.11 8.37
C LEU A 18 -8.31 -3.47 9.11
N PRO A 19 -9.38 -3.63 9.91
CA PRO A 19 -9.83 -4.94 10.36
C PRO A 19 -10.08 -5.89 9.18
N ALA A 20 -9.80 -7.18 9.35
CA ALA A 20 -9.79 -8.14 8.25
C ALA A 20 -11.14 -8.29 7.53
N ASP A 21 -12.26 -8.14 8.23
CA ASP A 21 -13.60 -8.15 7.66
C ASP A 21 -13.88 -6.89 6.83
N VAL A 22 -13.45 -5.73 7.29
CA VAL A 22 -13.55 -4.45 6.56
C VAL A 22 -12.67 -4.48 5.32
N HIS A 23 -11.44 -4.99 5.43
CA HIS A 23 -10.52 -5.15 4.29
C HIS A 23 -11.15 -6.01 3.20
N ARG A 24 -11.74 -7.17 3.54
CA ARG A 24 -12.43 -8.02 2.56
C ARG A 24 -13.61 -7.33 1.89
N ALA A 25 -14.36 -6.51 2.64
CA ALA A 25 -15.49 -5.78 2.08
C ALA A 25 -15.05 -4.65 1.12
N VAL A 26 -13.92 -3.99 1.40
CA VAL A 26 -13.29 -3.02 0.49
C VAL A 26 -12.80 -3.72 -0.78
N GLU A 27 -12.06 -4.83 -0.67
CA GLU A 27 -11.59 -5.64 -1.80
C GLU A 27 -12.74 -6.07 -2.71
N HIS A 28 -13.81 -6.61 -2.11
CA HIS A 28 -15.00 -7.02 -2.86
C HIS A 28 -15.62 -5.85 -3.62
N HIS A 29 -15.64 -4.63 -3.05
CA HIS A 29 -16.15 -3.46 -3.75
C HIS A 29 -15.24 -3.03 -4.90
N LEU A 30 -13.93 -2.96 -4.68
CA LEU A 30 -12.95 -2.58 -5.70
C LEU A 30 -13.00 -3.51 -6.92
N ALA A 31 -13.20 -4.81 -6.70
CA ALA A 31 -13.35 -5.80 -7.77
C ALA A 31 -14.54 -5.56 -8.72
N HIS A 32 -15.53 -4.77 -8.31
CA HIS A 32 -16.77 -4.56 -9.07
C HIS A 32 -17.05 -3.07 -9.36
N CYS A 33 -16.16 -2.16 -9.00
CA CYS A 33 -16.38 -0.72 -9.12
C CYS A 33 -15.18 0.00 -9.73
N ASP A 34 -15.27 0.30 -11.03
CA ASP A 34 -14.21 0.98 -11.78
C ASP A 34 -13.88 2.37 -11.23
N SER A 35 -14.88 3.12 -10.75
CA SER A 35 -14.67 4.46 -10.22
C SER A 35 -13.88 4.47 -8.92
N CYS A 36 -14.17 3.55 -8.00
CA CYS A 36 -13.41 3.40 -6.77
C CYS A 36 -12.00 2.84 -7.05
N THR A 37 -11.85 1.94 -8.02
CA THR A 37 -10.53 1.47 -8.46
C THR A 37 -9.69 2.61 -9.06
N ALA A 38 -10.28 3.45 -9.91
CA ALA A 38 -9.61 4.62 -10.46
C ALA A 38 -9.20 5.62 -9.36
N TYR A 39 -10.07 5.85 -8.39
CA TYR A 39 -9.78 6.74 -7.26
C TYR A 39 -8.65 6.19 -6.36
N LEU A 40 -8.59 4.87 -6.13
CA LEU A 40 -7.47 4.23 -5.45
C LEU A 40 -6.14 4.44 -6.21
N GLN A 41 -6.14 4.35 -7.55
CA GLN A 41 -4.94 4.62 -8.34
C GLN A 41 -4.49 6.08 -8.25
N GLN A 42 -5.44 7.02 -8.19
CA GLN A 42 -5.13 8.43 -7.94
C GLN A 42 -4.45 8.63 -6.58
N LEU A 43 -5.01 8.04 -5.51
CA LEU A 43 -4.39 8.09 -4.17
C LEU A 43 -2.97 7.52 -4.17
N ARG A 44 -2.74 6.37 -4.81
CA ARG A 44 -1.40 5.79 -4.96
C ARG A 44 -0.44 6.71 -5.69
N THR A 45 -0.92 7.41 -6.71
CA THR A 45 -0.12 8.40 -7.46
C THR A 45 0.26 9.58 -6.58
N THR A 46 -0.69 10.12 -5.80
CA THR A 46 -0.43 11.19 -4.83
C THR A 46 0.62 10.75 -3.80
N VAL A 47 0.50 9.54 -3.23
CA VAL A 47 1.48 8.99 -2.30
C VAL A 47 2.85 8.87 -2.96
N ALA A 48 2.93 8.35 -4.18
CA ALA A 48 4.20 8.22 -4.90
C ALA A 48 4.87 9.58 -5.11
N VAL A 49 4.12 10.58 -5.61
CA VAL A 49 4.63 11.94 -5.85
C VAL A 49 5.13 12.60 -4.56
N LEU A 50 4.40 12.45 -3.45
CA LEU A 50 4.81 12.99 -2.15
C LEU A 50 5.92 12.17 -1.48
N GLY A 51 6.01 10.88 -1.76
CA GLY A 51 7.05 9.98 -1.25
C GLY A 51 8.44 10.23 -1.86
N TYR A 52 8.54 11.02 -2.93
CA TYR A 52 9.80 11.51 -3.48
C TYR A 52 10.40 12.69 -2.68
N LEU A 53 9.78 13.12 -1.59
CA LEU A 53 10.45 13.99 -0.63
C LEU A 53 11.59 13.20 0.01
N ASP A 54 12.84 13.65 -0.20
CA ASP A 54 14.08 12.96 0.15
C ASP A 54 13.94 12.13 1.44
N PRO A 55 13.73 10.79 1.34
CA PRO A 55 13.71 9.96 2.51
C PRO A 55 15.09 10.02 3.17
N PRO A 56 15.19 9.93 4.50
CA PRO A 56 16.49 9.91 5.15
C PRO A 56 17.35 8.80 4.53
N PRO A 57 18.62 9.09 4.21
CA PRO A 57 19.51 8.08 3.65
C PRO A 57 19.55 6.87 4.59
N LEU A 58 19.56 5.67 4.02
CA LEU A 58 19.79 4.46 4.80
C LEU A 58 21.17 4.54 5.45
N ASP A 59 21.26 4.11 6.71
CA ASP A 59 22.54 4.00 7.40
C ASP A 59 23.51 3.11 6.61
N GLU A 60 24.78 3.47 6.65
CA GLU A 60 25.85 2.73 5.97
C GLU A 60 25.90 1.29 6.51
N GLY A 61 25.66 0.31 5.64
CA GLY A 61 25.59 -1.12 5.98
C GLY A 61 24.19 -1.74 5.95
N VAL A 62 23.12 -0.97 6.21
CA VAL A 62 21.73 -1.51 6.23
C VAL A 62 21.33 -2.12 4.89
N ARG A 63 21.75 -1.49 3.79
CA ARG A 63 21.51 -2.03 2.44
C ARG A 63 22.18 -3.38 2.25
N ASP A 64 23.42 -3.53 2.71
CA ASP A 64 24.20 -4.75 2.51
C ASP A 64 23.62 -5.91 3.31
N ASP A 65 23.19 -5.63 4.55
CA ASP A 65 22.50 -6.60 5.42
C ASP A 65 21.17 -7.07 4.80
N LEU A 66 20.36 -6.14 4.27
CA LEU A 66 19.10 -6.47 3.60
C LEU A 66 19.32 -7.35 2.36
N VAL A 67 20.33 -7.04 1.55
CA VAL A 67 20.67 -7.83 0.36
C VAL A 67 21.19 -9.21 0.75
N ALA A 68 22.00 -9.32 1.79
CA ALA A 68 22.48 -10.59 2.31
C ALA A 68 21.33 -11.48 2.78
N LEU A 69 20.39 -10.93 3.56
CA LEU A 69 19.20 -11.62 4.04
C LEU A 69 18.33 -12.15 2.88
N PHE A 70 18.04 -11.31 1.88
CA PHE A 70 17.17 -11.71 0.77
C PHE A 70 17.77 -12.85 -0.07
N ARG A 71 19.10 -12.85 -0.24
CA ARG A 71 19.84 -13.92 -0.93
C ARG A 71 19.86 -15.24 -0.16
N ASP A 72 19.80 -15.20 1.16
CA ASP A 72 19.75 -16.38 2.02
C ASP A 72 18.36 -17.02 1.97
N VAL A 73 17.31 -16.21 2.09
CA VAL A 73 15.91 -16.66 2.02
C VAL A 73 15.56 -17.32 0.68
N HIS A 74 16.15 -16.87 -0.43
CA HIS A 74 15.90 -17.46 -1.77
C HIS A 74 16.77 -18.70 -2.08
N ARG A 75 17.63 -19.12 -1.15
CA ARG A 75 18.46 -20.32 -1.29
C ARG A 75 17.85 -21.56 -0.60
N HIS A 76 16.76 -21.37 0.13
CA HIS A 76 15.95 -22.40 0.78
C HIS A 76 14.60 -22.59 0.07
#